data_AF-A0A2D7YQ13-F1
#
_entry.id   AF-A0A2D7YQ13-F1
#
_cell.length_a   1.000
_cell.length_b   1.000
_cell.length_c   1.000
_cell.angle_alpha   90.00
_cell.angle_beta   90.00
_cell.angle_gamma   90.00
#
_symmetry.space_group_name_H-M   'P 1'
#
loop_
_entity.id
_entity.type
_entity.pdbx_description
1 polymer ?
#
loop_
_entity_poly.entity_id
_entity_poly.type
_entity_poly.pdbx_seq_one_letter_code
_entity_poly.pdbx_strand_id
1 'polypeptide(L)'
;LRDDWFIKLKVSVVYVAIAALLLGGLLWKKRSPLQAMMGKDIKLPEHAWNKLTYAWIIFCGALAALNLYIAEYWSQEAWVNFKVFGILGITLVFTIGTGVYMYRHAEQEEQTQ
;
A
#
# COMPACT_ATOMS: atom_id res chain seq x y z
N LEU A 1 25.35 -18.36 7.18
CA LEU A 1 24.32 -18.37 8.25
C LEU A 1 24.08 -16.99 8.88
N ARG A 2 25.01 -16.02 8.84
CA ARG A 2 24.82 -14.70 9.48
C ARG A 2 24.33 -13.57 8.54
N ASP A 3 24.16 -13.86 7.24
CA ASP A 3 23.87 -12.85 6.22
C ASP A 3 22.43 -12.87 5.65
N ASP A 4 21.73 -14.01 5.71
CA ASP A 4 20.39 -14.16 5.10
C ASP A 4 19.31 -13.34 5.81
N TRP A 5 19.37 -13.27 7.15
CA TRP A 5 18.43 -12.48 7.95
C TRP A 5 18.58 -10.98 7.71
N PHE A 6 19.82 -10.51 7.54
CA PHE A 6 20.13 -9.10 7.26
C PHE A 6 19.59 -8.65 5.89
N ILE A 7 19.59 -9.54 4.88
CA ILE A 7 19.03 -9.26 3.55
C ILE A 7 17.49 -9.27 3.59
N LYS A 8 16.88 -10.23 4.31
CA LYS A 8 15.41 -10.29 4.45
C LYS A 8 14.86 -9.06 5.17
N LEU A 9 15.57 -8.54 6.17
CA LEU A 9 15.17 -7.35 6.92
C LEU A 9 15.28 -6.05 6.10
N LYS A 10 16.29 -5.95 5.21
CA LYS A 10 16.42 -4.81 4.27
C LYS A 10 15.18 -4.62 3.39
N VAL A 11 14.50 -5.70 3.00
CA VAL A 11 13.27 -5.62 2.17
C VAL A 11 12.08 -5.08 2.98
N SER A 12 11.89 -5.54 4.23
CA SER A 12 10.82 -5.02 5.10
C SER A 12 10.99 -3.55 5.45
N VAL A 13 12.24 -3.10 5.65
CA VAL A 13 12.54 -1.69 5.96
C VAL A 13 12.08 -0.74 4.86
N VAL A 14 12.17 -1.15 3.58
CA VAL A 14 11.68 -0.32 2.46
C VAL A 14 10.17 -0.15 2.52
N TYR A 15 9.40 -1.21 2.77
CA TYR A 15 7.94 -1.11 2.90
C TYR A 15 7.52 -0.26 4.11
N VAL A 16 8.20 -0.41 5.24
CA VAL A 16 7.97 0.41 6.44
C VAL A 16 8.33 1.87 6.19
N ALA A 17 9.42 2.15 5.45
CA ALA A 17 9.81 3.50 5.07
C ALA A 17 8.77 4.15 4.15
N ILE A 18 8.22 3.41 3.19
CA ILE A 18 7.12 3.89 2.32
C ILE A 18 5.87 4.18 3.16
N ALA A 19 5.49 3.29 4.07
CA ALA A 19 4.35 3.50 4.96
C ALA A 19 4.55 4.76 5.84
N ALA A 20 5.76 4.94 6.39
CA ALA A 20 6.10 6.10 7.20
C ALA A 20 6.12 7.40 6.39
N LEU A 21 6.58 7.37 5.14
CA LEU A 21 6.52 8.51 4.23
C LEU A 21 5.08 8.89 3.88
N LEU A 22 4.22 7.90 3.59
CA LEU A 22 2.79 8.14 3.34
C LEU A 22 2.09 8.73 4.57
N LEU A 23 2.38 8.20 5.75
CA LEU A 23 1.81 8.64 7.02
C LEU A 23 2.32 10.06 7.38
N GLY A 24 3.61 10.32 7.21
CA GLY A 24 4.21 11.64 7.38
C GLY A 24 3.63 12.68 6.41
N GLY A 25 3.41 12.31 5.14
CA GLY A 25 2.77 13.17 4.14
C GLY A 25 1.33 13.54 4.48
N LEU A 26 0.56 12.58 5.02
CA LEU A 26 -0.81 12.81 5.47
C LEU A 26 -0.87 13.80 6.66
N LEU A 27 0.06 13.65 7.62
CA LEU A 27 0.16 14.53 8.79
C LEU A 27 0.64 15.94 8.44
N TRP A 28 1.58 16.08 7.48
CA TRP A 28 2.21 17.38 7.19
C TRP A 28 1.37 18.28 6.28
N LYS A 29 0.65 17.72 5.29
CA LYS A 29 0.02 18.53 4.23
C LYS A 29 -1.50 18.62 4.26
N LYS A 30 -2.20 17.86 5.12
CA LYS A 30 -3.68 17.71 5.11
C LYS A 30 -4.29 17.33 3.74
N ARG A 31 -3.48 17.16 2.70
CA ARG A 31 -3.82 16.62 1.39
C ARG A 31 -3.20 15.24 1.31
N SER A 32 -4.01 14.28 0.91
CA SER A 32 -3.60 12.90 0.73
C SER A 32 -2.44 12.82 -0.27
N PRO A 33 -1.29 12.22 0.07
CA PRO A 33 -0.19 11.99 -0.86
C PRO A 33 -0.65 11.27 -2.14
N LEU A 34 -1.61 10.35 -2.01
CA LEU A 34 -2.28 9.68 -3.13
C LEU A 34 -2.98 10.66 -4.07
N GLN A 35 -3.67 11.67 -3.52
CA GLN A 35 -4.31 12.75 -4.28
C GLN A 35 -3.26 13.59 -5.03
N ALA A 36 -2.08 13.81 -4.45
CA ALA A 36 -1.02 14.56 -5.13
C ALA A 36 -0.43 13.80 -6.33
N MET A 37 -0.47 12.46 -6.30
CA MET A 37 0.03 11.59 -7.37
C MET A 37 -1.03 11.29 -8.44
N MET A 38 -2.28 11.04 -8.04
CA MET A 38 -3.37 10.58 -8.92
C MET A 38 -4.51 11.59 -9.11
N GLY A 39 -4.63 12.60 -8.25
CA GLY A 39 -5.75 13.55 -8.25
C GLY A 39 -5.70 14.61 -9.34
N LYS A 40 -4.76 14.52 -10.30
CA LYS A 40 -4.79 15.34 -11.52
C LYS A 40 -5.82 14.82 -12.53
N ASP A 41 -6.06 13.51 -12.54
CA ASP A 41 -6.91 12.85 -13.54
C ASP A 41 -8.28 12.41 -12.98
N ILE A 42 -8.44 12.38 -11.65
CA ILE A 42 -9.67 11.90 -10.99
C ILE A 42 -10.16 12.93 -9.97
N LYS A 43 -11.40 13.41 -10.14
CA LYS A 43 -12.11 14.23 -9.15
C LYS A 43 -12.80 13.31 -8.15
N LEU A 44 -12.39 13.42 -6.88
CA LEU A 44 -12.93 12.67 -5.75
C LEU A 44 -12.92 13.61 -4.53
N PRO A 45 -13.85 13.45 -3.58
CA PRO A 45 -13.91 14.29 -2.39
C PRO A 45 -12.67 14.06 -1.51
N GLU A 46 -12.18 15.10 -0.83
CA GLU A 46 -10.99 15.00 0.04
C GLU A 46 -11.12 13.89 1.10
N HIS A 47 -12.34 13.62 1.58
CA HIS A 47 -12.59 12.54 2.54
C HIS A 47 -12.36 11.14 1.94
N ALA A 48 -12.69 10.92 0.67
CA ALA A 48 -12.43 9.65 -0.02
C ALA A 48 -10.92 9.43 -0.19
N TRP A 49 -10.18 10.48 -0.55
CA TRP A 49 -8.73 10.45 -0.65
C TRP A 49 -8.04 10.09 0.67
N ASN A 50 -8.52 10.64 1.78
CA ASN A 50 -7.98 10.32 3.10
C ASN A 50 -8.22 8.84 3.45
N LYS A 51 -9.43 8.31 3.19
CA LYS A 51 -9.73 6.88 3.37
C LYS A 51 -8.82 5.98 2.53
N LEU A 52 -8.61 6.35 1.26
CA LEU A 52 -7.69 5.64 0.35
C LEU A 52 -6.27 5.65 0.90
N THR A 53 -5.76 6.81 1.34
CA THR A 53 -4.42 6.90 1.94
C THR A 53 -4.29 6.02 3.19
N TYR A 54 -5.28 6.02 4.08
CA TYR A 54 -5.29 5.12 5.26
C TYR A 54 -5.29 3.65 4.86
N ALA A 55 -6.09 3.26 3.85
CA ALA A 55 -6.10 1.90 3.34
C ALA A 55 -4.71 1.49 2.82
N TRP A 56 -4.03 2.38 2.08
CA TRP A 56 -2.67 2.15 1.59
C TRP A 56 -1.64 2.06 2.72
N ILE A 57 -1.75 2.88 3.77
CA ILE A 57 -0.89 2.79 4.96
C ILE A 57 -1.05 1.43 5.65
N ILE A 58 -2.30 1.01 5.90
CA ILE A 58 -2.60 -0.29 6.51
C ILE A 58 -2.10 -1.43 5.63
N PHE A 59 -2.30 -1.33 4.31
CA PHE A 59 -1.84 -2.31 3.34
C PHE A 59 -0.32 -2.46 3.34
N CYS A 60 0.43 -1.35 3.31
CA CYS A 60 1.89 -1.39 3.40
C CYS A 60 2.36 -1.97 4.74
N GLY A 61 1.71 -1.62 5.85
CA GLY A 61 2.00 -2.21 7.17
C GLY A 61 1.73 -3.70 7.22
N ALA A 62 0.61 -4.15 6.66
CA ALA A 62 0.25 -5.57 6.58
C ALA A 62 1.23 -6.35 5.69
N LEU A 63 1.64 -5.80 4.54
CA LEU A 63 2.68 -6.40 3.70
C LEU A 63 4.02 -6.52 4.41
N ALA A 64 4.42 -5.50 5.18
CA ALA A 64 5.65 -5.56 5.97
C ALA A 64 5.59 -6.65 7.04
N ALA A 65 4.48 -6.76 7.78
CA ALA A 65 4.27 -7.79 8.79
C ALA A 65 4.23 -9.20 8.16
N LEU A 66 3.51 -9.35 7.05
CA LEU A 66 3.42 -10.60 6.30
C LEU A 66 4.77 -11.03 5.73
N ASN A 67 5.57 -10.09 5.22
CA ASN A 67 6.93 -10.36 4.74
C ASN A 67 7.84 -10.82 5.89
N LEU A 68 7.75 -10.21 7.08
CA LEU A 68 8.49 -10.66 8.26
C LEU A 68 8.08 -12.07 8.70
N TYR A 69 6.77 -12.36 8.71
CA TYR A 69 6.26 -13.68 9.04
C TYR A 69 6.79 -14.76 8.07
N ILE A 70 6.68 -14.53 6.76
CA ILE A 70 7.17 -15.49 5.76
C ILE A 70 8.70 -15.60 5.79
N ALA A 71 9.40 -14.49 6.04
CA ALA A 71 10.86 -14.48 6.17
C ALA A 71 11.37 -15.36 7.31
N GLU A 72 10.63 -15.43 8.43
CA GLU A 72 10.98 -16.15 9.65
C GLU A 72 10.54 -17.62 9.61
N TYR A 73 9.31 -17.89 9.15
CA TYR A 73 8.69 -19.22 9.28
C TYR A 73 8.81 -20.09 8.03
N TRP A 74 9.10 -19.53 6.84
CA TRP A 74 9.07 -20.26 5.57
C TRP A 74 10.48 -20.46 4.97
N SER A 75 10.60 -21.43 4.06
CA SER A 75 11.84 -21.70 3.33
C SER A 75 12.25 -20.54 2.43
N GLN A 76 13.54 -20.46 2.07
CA GLN A 76 14.06 -19.40 1.20
C GLN A 76 13.37 -19.38 -0.18
N GLU A 77 13.11 -20.53 -0.79
CA GLU A 77 12.38 -20.62 -2.06
C GLU A 77 10.94 -20.10 -1.93
N ALA A 78 10.24 -20.47 -0.87
CA ALA A 78 8.88 -20.00 -0.62
C ALA A 78 8.85 -18.47 -0.37
N TRP A 79 9.86 -17.94 0.32
CA TRP A 79 10.01 -16.49 0.51
C TRP A 79 10.30 -15.75 -0.80
N VAL A 80 11.19 -16.25 -1.66
CA VAL A 80 11.46 -15.64 -2.98
C VAL A 80 10.19 -15.65 -3.85
N ASN A 81 9.49 -16.78 -3.92
CA ASN A 81 8.24 -16.90 -4.68
C ASN A 81 7.15 -15.97 -4.13
N PHE A 82 7.03 -15.85 -2.81
CA PHE A 82 6.10 -14.90 -2.21
C PHE A 82 6.45 -13.45 -2.55
N LYS A 83 7.74 -13.09 -2.48
CA LYS A 83 8.19 -11.73 -2.81
C LYS A 83 7.90 -11.37 -4.26
N VAL A 84 8.10 -12.30 -5.18
CA VAL A 84 7.88 -12.06 -6.62
C VAL A 84 6.38 -12.16 -6.93
N PHE A 85 5.73 -13.29 -6.68
CA PHE A 85 4.35 -13.53 -7.15
C PHE A 85 3.30 -13.16 -6.11
N GLY A 86 3.55 -13.42 -4.83
CA GLY A 86 2.61 -13.13 -3.74
C GLY A 86 2.36 -11.64 -3.57
N ILE A 87 3.43 -10.84 -3.44
CA ILE A 87 3.33 -9.38 -3.32
C ILE A 87 2.68 -8.78 -4.57
N LEU A 88 3.07 -9.22 -5.76
CA LEU A 88 2.45 -8.76 -7.01
C LEU A 88 0.95 -9.07 -7.03
N GLY A 89 0.55 -10.30 -6.72
CA GLY A 89 -0.86 -10.70 -6.70
C GLY A 89 -1.69 -9.90 -5.69
N ILE A 90 -1.20 -9.77 -4.46
CA ILE A 90 -1.87 -9.01 -3.39
C ILE A 90 -1.96 -7.52 -3.76
N THR A 91 -0.89 -6.94 -4.31
CA THR A 91 -0.88 -5.54 -4.75
C THR A 91 -1.85 -5.30 -5.91
N LEU A 92 -1.93 -6.24 -6.85
CA LEU A 92 -2.83 -6.13 -7.99
C LEU A 92 -4.29 -6.19 -7.56
N VAL A 93 -4.65 -7.14 -6.68
CA VAL A 93 -5.99 -7.21 -6.09
C VAL A 93 -6.33 -5.93 -5.33
N PHE A 94 -5.41 -5.42 -4.52
CA PHE A 94 -5.61 -4.18 -3.78
C PHE A 94 -5.75 -2.95 -4.68
N THR A 95 -4.97 -2.89 -5.76
CA THR A 95 -5.01 -1.81 -6.74
C THR A 95 -6.33 -1.81 -7.52
N ILE A 96 -6.81 -3.00 -7.94
CA ILE A 96 -8.13 -3.14 -8.56
C ILE A 96 -9.23 -2.72 -7.58
N GLY A 97 -9.17 -3.16 -6.32
CA GLY A 97 -10.12 -2.75 -5.28
C GLY A 97 -10.13 -1.23 -5.06
N THR A 98 -8.95 -0.60 -5.05
CA THR A 98 -8.76 0.86 -4.98
C THR A 98 -9.42 1.54 -6.18
N GLY A 99 -9.19 1.03 -7.40
CA GLY A 99 -9.79 1.53 -8.64
C GLY A 99 -11.30 1.45 -8.64
N VAL A 100 -11.87 0.30 -8.25
CA VAL A 100 -13.33 0.11 -8.14
C VAL A 100 -13.92 1.02 -7.07
N TYR A 101 -13.27 1.17 -5.92
CA TYR A 101 -13.70 2.09 -4.86
C TYR A 101 -13.74 3.54 -5.36
N MET A 102 -12.71 3.97 -6.08
CA MET A 102 -12.64 5.30 -6.70
C MET A 102 -13.74 5.50 -7.74
N TYR A 103 -13.92 4.56 -8.67
CA TYR A 103 -14.96 4.63 -9.70
C TYR A 103 -16.36 4.78 -9.10
N ARG A 104 -16.69 3.94 -8.09
CA ARG A 104 -17.99 4.00 -7.42
C ARG A 104 -18.23 5.31 -6.66
N HIS A 105 -17.20 5.89 -6.06
CA HIS A 105 -17.35 7.16 -5.35
C HIS A 105 -17.37 8.36 -6.30
N ALA A 106 -16.72 8.28 -7.45
CA ALA A 106 -16.80 9.30 -8.49
C ALA A 106 -18.22 9.38 -9.10
N GLU A 107 -18.85 8.23 -9.37
CA GLU A 107 -20.23 8.15 -9.87
C GLU A 107 -21.26 8.70 -8.87
N GLN A 108 -21.05 8.49 -7.57
CA GLN A 108 -21.93 9.00 -6.52
C GLN A 108 -21.86 10.52 -6.34
N GLU A 109 -20.70 11.16 -6.58
CA GLU A 109 -20.60 12.62 -6.60
C GLU A 109 -21.36 13.22 -7.79
N GLU A 110 -21.28 12.59 -8.98
CA GLU A 110 -22.02 13.03 -10.17
C GLU A 110 -23.55 12.95 -10.00
N GLN A 111 -24.05 11.96 -9.25
CA GLN A 111 -25.49 11.80 -9.01
C GLN A 111 -26.05 12.67 -7.89
N THR A 112 -25.18 13.24 -7.03
CA THR A 112 -25.60 14.10 -5.90
C THR A 112 -25.55 15.59 -6.27
N GLN A 113 -25.06 15.92 -7.47
CA GLN A 113 -24.96 17.29 -7.98
C GLN A 113 -26.12 17.64 -8.93
#